data_AF-A0A2N7D972-F1
#
_entry.id   AF-A0A2N7D972-F1
#
_cell.length_a   1.000
_cell.length_b   1.000
_cell.length_c   1.000
_cell.angle_alpha   90.00
_cell.angle_beta   90.00
_cell.angle_gamma   90.00
#
_symmetry.space_group_name_H-M   'P 1'
#
loop_
_entity.id
_entity.type
_entity.pdbx_description
1 polymer ?
#
loop_
_entity_poly.entity_id
_entity_poly.type
_entity_poly.pdbx_seq_one_letter_code
_entity_poly.pdbx_strand_id
1 'polypeptide(L)'
;MDAPIDMQNGAKFKTNKHGYVSVVDYYNCHTVIVAFENTGNVRAISAAKLRSGQLTDRSIPPESIMVGEQFQSAKHGLLTITHVESDNIVVLTTKDGEELRMLLPAVQKMKDRLEQLESPKKKQKKALSLSELTKRSKKNHTVFEKVFTDYGQ
;
A
#
# COMPACT_ATOMS: atom_id res chain seq x y z
N MET A 1 -17.59 35.38 -4.80
CA MET A 1 -17.39 34.25 -5.73
C MET A 1 -17.92 33.04 -5.00
N ASP A 2 -19.05 32.49 -5.44
CA ASP A 2 -19.58 31.30 -4.79
C ASP A 2 -18.72 30.08 -5.12
N ALA A 3 -18.50 29.25 -4.11
CA ALA A 3 -17.81 27.99 -4.28
C ALA A 3 -18.67 27.04 -5.14
N PRO A 4 -18.06 26.26 -6.05
CA PRO A 4 -18.72 25.13 -6.69
C PRO A 4 -19.40 24.21 -5.67
N ILE A 5 -20.50 23.54 -6.05
CA ILE A 5 -21.28 22.65 -5.18
C ILE A 5 -20.39 21.57 -4.52
N ASP A 6 -19.40 21.07 -5.26
CA ASP A 6 -18.46 20.06 -4.78
C ASP A 6 -17.36 20.62 -3.86
N MET A 7 -17.17 21.94 -3.80
CA MET A 7 -16.11 22.63 -3.05
C MET A 7 -16.63 23.48 -1.91
N GLN A 8 -17.86 23.21 -1.45
CA GLN A 8 -18.43 23.87 -0.28
C GLN A 8 -17.67 23.49 0.99
N ASN A 9 -17.68 24.38 1.98
CA ASN A 9 -17.08 24.12 3.27
C ASN A 9 -17.67 22.84 3.88
N GLY A 10 -16.80 21.94 4.36
CA GLY A 10 -17.16 20.63 4.87
C GLY A 10 -17.22 19.51 3.82
N ALA A 11 -17.06 19.80 2.53
CA ALA A 11 -17.00 18.77 1.49
C ALA A 11 -15.82 17.82 1.74
N LYS A 12 -16.06 16.51 1.64
CA LYS A 12 -15.06 15.47 1.89
C LYS A 12 -14.53 14.88 0.59
N PHE A 13 -13.21 14.76 0.49
CA PHE A 13 -12.53 14.16 -0.66
C PHE A 13 -11.63 13.03 -0.22
N LYS A 14 -11.63 11.93 -0.99
CA LYS A 14 -10.70 10.83 -0.79
C LYS A 14 -9.42 11.11 -1.56
N THR A 15 -8.28 11.11 -0.88
CA THR A 15 -6.96 11.19 -1.51
C THR A 15 -6.46 9.81 -1.89
N ASN A 16 -5.49 9.77 -2.80
CA ASN A 16 -4.92 8.50 -3.28
C ASN A 16 -4.00 7.82 -2.25
N LYS A 17 -3.45 8.57 -1.29
CA LYS A 17 -2.34 8.12 -0.43
C LYS A 17 -2.57 8.41 1.06
N HIS A 18 -3.22 9.51 1.42
CA HIS A 18 -3.24 10.02 2.80
C HIS A 18 -4.65 10.04 3.41
N GLY A 19 -5.56 9.20 2.92
CA GLY A 19 -6.92 9.10 3.46
C GLY A 19 -7.85 10.24 3.02
N TYR A 20 -8.74 10.68 3.90
CA TYR A 20 -9.75 11.70 3.60
C TYR A 20 -9.29 13.10 3.98
N VAL A 21 -9.80 14.08 3.23
CA VAL A 21 -9.60 15.51 3.48
C VAL A 21 -10.93 16.24 3.44
N SER A 22 -11.07 17.27 4.27
CA SER A 22 -12.22 18.16 4.31
C SER A 22 -11.85 19.54 3.74
N VAL A 23 -12.75 20.14 2.98
CA VAL A 23 -12.61 21.54 2.52
C VAL A 23 -12.93 22.46 3.69
N VAL A 24 -12.01 23.36 4.02
CA VAL A 24 -12.19 24.38 5.06
C VAL A 24 -12.66 25.68 4.43
N ASP A 25 -12.03 26.08 3.32
CA ASP A 25 -12.33 27.36 2.68
C ASP A 25 -12.00 27.33 1.18
N TYR A 26 -12.73 28.12 0.40
CA TYR A 26 -12.58 28.21 -1.05
C TYR A 26 -12.37 29.67 -1.48
N TYR A 27 -11.20 29.97 -2.04
CA TYR A 27 -10.89 31.29 -2.59
C TYR A 27 -11.06 31.32 -4.10
N ASN A 28 -10.45 30.35 -4.80
CA ASN A 28 -10.53 30.22 -6.25
C ASN A 28 -10.16 28.80 -6.69
N CYS A 29 -10.23 28.52 -7.99
CA CYS A 29 -9.91 27.20 -8.55
C CYS A 29 -8.46 26.75 -8.33
N HIS A 30 -7.54 27.67 -8.02
CA HIS A 30 -6.13 27.38 -7.72
C HIS A 30 -5.84 27.27 -6.23
N THR A 31 -6.72 27.84 -5.38
CA THR A 31 -6.51 28.02 -3.95
C THR A 31 -7.76 27.60 -3.19
N VAL A 32 -7.77 26.33 -2.82
CA VAL A 32 -8.74 25.69 -1.94
C VAL A 32 -7.99 25.27 -0.68
N ILE A 33 -8.47 25.69 0.48
CA ILE A 33 -7.89 25.32 1.77
C ILE A 33 -8.56 24.04 2.23
N VAL A 34 -7.76 23.02 2.48
CA VAL A 34 -8.22 21.69 2.91
C VAL A 34 -7.49 21.25 4.17
N ALA A 35 -8.16 20.46 5.00
CA ALA A 35 -7.60 19.83 6.19
C ALA A 35 -7.61 18.30 6.03
N PHE A 36 -6.51 17.64 6.40
CA PHE A 36 -6.45 16.18 6.46
C PHE A 36 -7.15 15.66 7.70
N GLU A 37 -8.06 14.68 7.56
CA GLU A 37 -8.78 14.12 8.72
C GLU A 37 -7.84 13.33 9.65
N ASN A 38 -6.78 12.72 9.10
CA ASN A 38 -5.85 11.90 9.87
C ASN A 38 -4.89 12.75 10.73
N THR A 39 -4.40 13.87 10.20
CA THR A 39 -3.36 14.70 10.86
C THR A 39 -3.88 16.02 11.40
N GLY A 40 -5.02 16.49 10.91
CA GLY A 40 -5.44 17.88 11.08
C GLY A 40 -4.56 18.88 10.32
N ASN A 41 -3.62 18.42 9.49
CA ASN A 41 -2.74 19.31 8.76
C ASN A 41 -3.53 20.08 7.70
N VAL A 42 -3.24 21.37 7.53
CA VAL A 42 -3.97 22.25 6.61
C VAL A 42 -3.09 22.60 5.43
N ARG A 43 -3.65 22.56 4.22
CA ARG A 43 -2.91 22.83 3.00
C ARG A 43 -3.75 23.56 1.97
N ALA A 44 -3.11 24.43 1.20
CA ALA A 44 -3.70 25.04 0.01
C ALA A 44 -3.43 24.16 -1.22
N ILE A 45 -4.46 23.90 -2.02
CA ILE A 45 -4.37 23.12 -3.26
C ILE A 45 -5.35 23.64 -4.31
N SER A 46 -5.10 23.33 -5.59
CA SER A 46 -6.06 23.61 -6.65
C SER A 46 -7.23 22.63 -6.64
N ALA A 47 -8.41 23.12 -7.03
CA ALA A 47 -9.63 22.32 -7.13
C ALA A 47 -9.44 21.10 -8.07
N ALA A 48 -8.70 21.28 -9.16
CA ALA A 48 -8.39 20.18 -10.10
C ALA A 48 -7.58 19.06 -9.43
N LYS A 49 -6.56 19.40 -8.64
CA LYS A 49 -5.74 18.40 -7.95
C LYS A 49 -6.52 17.72 -6.82
N LEU A 50 -7.36 18.47 -6.10
CA LEU A 50 -8.24 17.94 -5.08
C LEU A 50 -9.21 16.89 -5.65
N ARG A 51 -9.88 17.19 -6.77
CA ARG A 51 -10.76 16.23 -7.47
C ARG A 51 -10.03 14.98 -7.95
N SER A 52 -8.80 15.13 -8.43
CA SER A 52 -7.96 13.99 -8.85
C SER A 52 -7.37 13.18 -7.68
N GLY A 53 -7.59 13.60 -6.43
CA GLY A 53 -7.01 12.97 -5.24
C GLY A 53 -5.48 13.12 -5.13
N GLN A 54 -4.86 13.99 -5.95
CA GLN A 54 -3.42 14.25 -5.98
C GLN A 54 -3.01 15.25 -4.90
N LEU A 55 -3.19 14.85 -3.65
CA LEU A 55 -2.86 15.64 -2.48
C LEU A 55 -1.99 14.81 -1.55
N THR A 56 -0.82 15.36 -1.22
CA THR A 56 0.15 14.72 -0.33
C THR A 56 0.26 15.46 0.98
N ASP A 57 0.28 14.71 2.08
CA ASP A 57 0.71 15.24 3.37
C ASP A 57 2.23 15.00 3.51
N ARG A 58 2.95 16.01 3.97
CA ARG A 58 4.40 15.92 4.18
C ARG A 58 4.77 15.43 5.56
N SER A 59 3.86 15.51 6.53
CA SER A 59 4.12 15.06 7.89
C SER A 59 4.01 13.54 8.05
N ILE A 60 3.41 12.86 7.07
CA ILE A 60 3.08 11.44 7.16
C ILE A 60 3.42 10.71 5.84
N PRO A 61 3.90 9.46 5.89
CA PRO A 61 4.16 8.68 4.69
C PRO A 61 2.90 8.40 3.84
N PRO A 62 3.08 8.13 2.54
CA PRO A 62 1.99 7.90 1.60
C PRO A 62 1.22 6.58 1.82
N GLU A 63 1.71 5.72 2.70
CA GLU A 63 1.09 4.43 3.04
C GLU A 63 0.09 4.55 4.19
N SER A 64 -0.04 5.72 4.82
CA SER A 64 -0.92 5.91 5.99
C SER A 64 -2.41 5.79 5.71
N ILE A 65 -2.82 5.50 4.48
CA ILE A 65 -4.17 5.03 4.18
C ILE A 65 -4.52 3.72 4.92
N MET A 66 -3.53 2.92 5.30
CA MET A 66 -3.73 1.66 6.03
C MET A 66 -3.92 1.84 7.54
N VAL A 67 -3.82 3.07 8.06
CA VAL A 67 -4.04 3.34 9.49
C VAL A 67 -5.50 3.05 9.84
N GLY A 68 -5.71 2.26 10.90
CA GLY A 68 -6.99 1.74 11.32
C GLY A 68 -7.36 0.37 10.74
N GLU A 69 -6.60 -0.18 9.78
CA GLU A 69 -6.81 -1.56 9.32
C GLU A 69 -6.48 -2.55 10.45
N GLN A 70 -7.32 -3.57 10.60
CA GLN A 70 -7.14 -4.64 11.58
C GLN A 70 -6.68 -5.93 10.90
N PHE A 71 -5.74 -6.63 11.53
CA PHE A 71 -5.14 -7.86 11.01
C PHE A 71 -5.10 -8.93 12.09
N GLN A 72 -5.31 -10.18 11.69
CA GLN A 72 -5.13 -11.30 12.58
C GLN A 72 -3.74 -11.92 12.36
N SER A 73 -2.90 -11.83 13.38
CA SER A 73 -1.61 -12.53 13.46
C SER A 73 -1.77 -13.82 14.24
N ALA A 74 -1.12 -14.90 13.77
CA ALA A 74 -1.10 -16.18 14.47
C ALA A 74 -0.37 -16.11 15.84
N LYS A 75 0.52 -15.12 16.03
CA LYS A 75 1.31 -14.97 17.26
C LYS A 75 0.70 -14.00 18.26
N HIS A 76 0.16 -12.89 17.77
CA HIS A 76 -0.28 -11.75 18.61
C HIS A 76 -1.79 -11.51 18.54
N GLY A 77 -2.55 -12.35 17.85
CA GLY A 77 -4.00 -12.16 17.75
C GLY A 77 -4.37 -10.97 16.86
N LEU A 78 -5.38 -10.20 17.26
CA LEU A 78 -5.87 -9.05 16.50
C LEU A 78 -4.98 -7.83 16.74
N LEU A 79 -4.40 -7.31 15.67
CA LEU A 79 -3.53 -6.15 15.63
C LEU A 79 -4.21 -5.03 14.84
N THR A 80 -4.18 -3.81 15.36
CA THR A 80 -4.69 -2.62 14.67
C THR A 80 -3.53 -1.74 14.25
N ILE A 81 -3.47 -1.31 12.99
CA ILE A 81 -2.43 -0.36 12.56
C ILE A 81 -2.74 1.01 13.16
N THR A 82 -1.85 1.51 14.01
CA THR A 82 -2.00 2.84 14.63
C THR A 82 -1.32 3.93 13.81
N HIS A 83 -0.13 3.65 13.29
CA HIS A 83 0.66 4.63 12.57
C HIS A 83 1.64 3.95 11.59
N VAL A 84 1.93 4.61 10.47
CA VAL A 84 2.97 4.21 9.52
C VAL A 84 4.06 5.27 9.53
N GLU A 85 5.31 4.85 9.71
CA GLU A 85 6.50 5.71 9.73
C GLU A 85 7.22 5.70 8.36
N SER A 86 8.14 6.65 8.15
CA SER A 86 8.78 6.92 6.86
C SER A 86 9.74 5.82 6.36
N ASP A 87 10.06 4.81 7.17
CA ASP A 87 11.04 3.76 6.85
C ASP A 87 10.40 2.39 6.57
N ASN A 88 9.17 2.37 6.03
CA ASN A 88 8.36 1.15 5.88
C ASN A 88 8.12 0.43 7.22
N ILE A 89 8.09 1.17 8.31
CA ILE A 89 7.81 0.64 9.65
C ILE A 89 6.35 0.95 9.97
N VAL A 90 5.62 -0.08 10.37
CA VAL A 90 4.21 0.00 10.77
C VAL A 90 4.14 -0.28 12.26
N VAL A 91 3.53 0.64 13.01
CA VAL A 91 3.23 0.49 14.43
C VAL A 91 1.84 -0.12 14.55
N LEU A 92 1.79 -1.30 15.13
CA LEU A 92 0.56 -2.05 15.38
C LEU A 92 0.28 -2.07 16.88
N THR A 93 -0.99 -2.05 17.26
CA THR A 93 -1.43 -2.22 18.64
C THR A 93 -2.25 -3.49 18.78
N THR A 94 -1.90 -4.30 19.76
CA THR A 94 -2.68 -5.49 20.14
C THR A 94 -3.90 -5.06 20.98
N LYS A 95 -4.92 -5.93 21.11
CA LYS A 95 -6.06 -5.67 22.02
C LYS A 95 -5.63 -5.39 23.46
N ASP A 96 -4.51 -5.96 23.89
CA ASP A 96 -3.96 -5.80 25.23
C ASP A 96 -3.18 -4.48 25.41
N GLY A 97 -3.11 -3.64 24.37
CA GLY A 97 -2.42 -2.35 24.40
C GLY A 97 -0.92 -2.43 24.13
N GLU A 98 -0.39 -3.60 23.81
CA GLU A 98 1.02 -3.77 23.43
C GLU A 98 1.30 -3.18 22.04
N GLU A 99 2.36 -2.39 21.93
CA GLU A 99 2.83 -1.82 20.67
C GLU A 99 3.86 -2.73 20.00
N LEU A 100 3.60 -3.11 18.75
CA LEU A 100 4.47 -3.93 17.94
C LEU A 100 4.92 -3.14 16.71
N ARG A 101 6.24 -3.05 16.51
CA ARG A 101 6.83 -2.45 15.32
C ARG A 101 7.17 -3.53 14.31
N MET A 102 6.59 -3.43 13.12
CA MET A 102 6.81 -4.40 12.05
C MET A 102 7.17 -3.70 10.74
N LEU A 103 7.91 -4.42 9.88
CA LEU A 103 8.15 -3.96 8.52
C LEU A 103 6.87 -4.13 7.67
N LEU A 104 6.56 -3.14 6.84
CA LEU A 104 5.42 -3.12 5.93
C LEU A 104 5.36 -4.37 5.04
N PRO A 105 6.46 -4.87 4.44
CA PRO A 105 6.44 -6.12 3.68
C PRO A 105 5.99 -7.34 4.49
N ALA A 106 6.26 -7.37 5.80
CA ALA A 106 5.80 -8.45 6.67
C ALA A 106 4.29 -8.36 6.92
N VAL A 107 3.77 -7.14 7.13
CA VAL A 107 2.32 -6.89 7.26
C VAL A 107 1.59 -7.24 5.96
N GLN A 108 2.13 -6.85 4.81
CA GLN A 108 1.55 -7.19 3.51
C GLN A 108 1.51 -8.70 3.26
N LYS A 109 2.60 -9.43 3.59
CA LYS A 109 2.59 -10.91 3.50
C LYS A 109 1.52 -11.56 4.38
N MET A 110 1.25 -10.98 5.56
CA MET A 110 0.16 -11.46 6.42
C MET A 110 -1.20 -11.20 5.78
N LYS A 111 -1.40 -10.02 5.17
CA LYS A 111 -2.61 -9.68 4.40
C LYS A 111 -2.83 -10.64 3.23
N ASP A 112 -1.81 -10.84 2.40
CA ASP A 112 -1.87 -11.72 1.23
C ASP A 112 -2.18 -13.18 1.61
N ARG A 113 -1.64 -13.65 2.75
CA ARG A 113 -1.91 -15.00 3.26
C ARG A 113 -3.37 -15.14 3.73
N LEU A 114 -3.94 -14.09 4.30
CA LEU A 114 -5.33 -14.07 4.73
C LEU A 114 -6.29 -14.07 3.53
N GLU A 115 -6.03 -13.24 2.52
CA GLU A 115 -6.79 -13.22 1.27
C GLU A 115 -6.74 -14.56 0.51
N GLN A 116 -5.60 -15.26 0.57
CA GLN A 116 -5.47 -16.63 0.02
C GLN A 116 -6.30 -17.67 0.77
N LEU A 117 -6.58 -17.46 2.06
CA LEU A 117 -7.41 -18.35 2.88
C LEU A 117 -8.91 -18.05 2.72
N GLU A 118 -9.27 -16.77 2.57
CA GLU A 118 -10.67 -16.32 2.45
C GLU A 118 -11.22 -16.42 1.01
N SER A 119 -10.36 -16.44 0.00
CA SER A 119 -10.80 -16.67 -1.37
C SER A 119 -11.31 -18.12 -1.55
N PRO A 120 -12.53 -18.35 -2.07
CA PRO A 120 -13.03 -19.69 -2.31
C PRO A 120 -12.13 -20.32 -3.37
N LYS A 121 -11.27 -21.26 -2.95
CA LYS A 121 -10.37 -22.10 -3.74
C LYS A 121 -10.50 -21.83 -5.24
N LYS A 122 -9.83 -20.79 -5.77
CA LYS A 122 -9.71 -20.62 -7.22
C LYS A 122 -9.02 -21.88 -7.70
N LYS A 123 -9.79 -22.70 -8.43
CA LYS A 123 -9.44 -23.99 -9.03
C LYS A 123 -7.93 -24.11 -9.19
N GLN A 124 -7.34 -25.03 -8.43
CA GLN A 124 -5.95 -25.42 -8.58
C GLN A 124 -5.66 -25.49 -10.09
N LYS A 125 -4.76 -24.64 -10.58
CA LYS A 125 -4.25 -24.78 -11.94
C LYS A 125 -3.68 -26.20 -11.99
N LYS A 126 -4.27 -27.04 -12.85
CA LYS A 126 -3.83 -28.42 -13.08
C LYS A 126 -2.31 -28.41 -13.23
N ALA A 127 -1.66 -29.42 -12.67
CA ALA A 127 -0.21 -29.56 -12.69
C ALA A 127 0.36 -29.26 -14.08
N LEU A 128 1.38 -28.40 -14.11
CA LEU A 128 2.18 -28.12 -15.30
C LEU A 128 2.72 -29.46 -15.82
N SER A 129 2.61 -29.70 -17.12
CA SER A 129 3.07 -30.94 -17.76
C SER A 129 4.57 -31.15 -17.49
N LEU A 130 5.05 -32.40 -17.45
CA LEU A 130 6.48 -32.74 -17.39
C LEU A 130 7.31 -31.99 -18.46
N SER A 131 6.68 -31.68 -19.59
CA SER A 131 7.24 -30.89 -20.70
C SER A 131 7.54 -29.43 -20.35
N GLU A 132 6.84 -28.84 -19.38
CA GLU A 132 6.99 -27.44 -18.98
C GLU A 132 8.03 -27.24 -17.87
N LEU A 133 8.34 -28.31 -17.11
CA LEU A 133 9.40 -28.36 -16.10
C LEU A 133 10.81 -28.44 -16.70
N THR A 134 10.96 -28.79 -17.97
CA THR A 134 12.26 -28.98 -18.65
C THR A 134 12.75 -27.74 -19.38
N LYS A 135 12.61 -26.53 -18.82
CA LYS A 135 13.34 -25.34 -19.32
C LYS A 135 14.85 -25.36 -18.99
N ARG A 136 15.36 -26.40 -18.33
CA ARG A 136 16.77 -26.56 -17.93
C ARG A 136 17.67 -27.31 -18.92
N SER A 137 17.13 -28.00 -19.93
CA SER A 137 17.96 -28.86 -20.80
C SER A 137 18.88 -28.06 -21.75
N LYS A 138 18.39 -26.98 -22.37
CA LYS A 138 19.18 -26.21 -23.36
C LYS A 138 20.32 -25.36 -22.78
N LYS A 139 20.27 -24.96 -21.50
CA LYS A 139 21.28 -24.09 -20.88
C LYS A 139 22.48 -24.83 -20.31
N ASN A 140 22.34 -26.13 -20.02
CA ASN A 140 23.43 -26.91 -19.46
C ASN A 140 24.41 -27.36 -20.56
N HIS A 141 23.92 -27.74 -21.75
CA HIS A 141 24.78 -28.18 -22.86
C HIS A 141 25.85 -27.14 -23.24
N THR A 142 25.46 -25.87 -23.33
CA THR A 142 26.36 -24.78 -23.73
C THR A 142 27.39 -24.41 -22.67
N VAL A 143 27.12 -24.70 -21.38
CA VAL A 143 28.08 -24.49 -20.30
C VAL A 143 29.10 -25.63 -20.26
N PHE A 144 28.67 -26.88 -20.45
CA PHE A 144 29.57 -28.03 -20.52
C PHE A 144 30.50 -27.94 -21.73
N GLU A 145 30.01 -27.57 -22.92
CA GLU A 145 30.87 -27.39 -24.10
C GLU A 145 31.96 -26.33 -23.88
N LYS A 146 31.62 -25.19 -23.27
CA LYS A 146 32.60 -24.13 -22.96
C LYS A 146 33.67 -24.59 -21.97
N VAL A 147 33.29 -25.38 -20.96
CA VAL A 147 34.25 -25.90 -19.97
C VAL A 147 35.21 -26.91 -20.61
N PHE A 148 34.74 -27.74 -21.55
CA PHE A 148 35.63 -28.65 -22.28
C PHE A 148 36.53 -27.95 -23.31
N THR A 149 36.09 -26.84 -23.91
CA THR A 149 36.96 -26.05 -24.82
C THR A 149 38.00 -25.22 -24.09
N ASP A 150 37.68 -24.69 -22.90
CA ASP A 150 38.60 -23.80 -22.17
C ASP A 150 39.66 -24.57 -21.36
N TYR A 151 39.40 -25.83 -21.02
CA TYR A 151 40.31 -26.67 -20.21
C TYR A 151 40.87 -27.89 -20.98
N GLY A 152 40.58 -27.99 -22.28
CA GLY A 152 41.02 -29.08 -23.16
C GLY A 152 42.15 -28.70 -24.10
N GLN A 153 43.31 -28.35 -23.55
CA GLN A 153 44.63 -28.53 -24.18
C GLN A 153 45.57 -29.22 -23.19
#